data_AF-A0A1B7HNE1-F1
#
_entry.id   AF-A0A1B7HNE1-F1
#
_cell.length_a   1.000
_cell.length_b   1.000
_cell.length_c   1.000
_cell.angle_alpha   90.00
_cell.angle_beta   90.00
_cell.angle_gamma   90.00
#
_symmetry.space_group_name_H-M   'P 1'
#
loop_
_entity.id
_entity.type
_entity.pdbx_description
1 polymer ?
#
loop_
_entity_poly.entity_id
_entity_poly.type
_entity_poly.pdbx_seq_one_letter_code
_entity_poly.pdbx_strand_id
1 'polypeptide(L)'
;MPKNEFKDFATFSTLITPKIITVVYWVFTALLIIGAIFSWLHDSEGASLGFAVSLVGMRVMFELIMVSFKNNEYLRRICEATEAKKGE
;
A
#
# COMPACT_ATOMS: atom_id res chain seq x y z
N MET A 1 -12.91 18.66 24.56
CA MET A 1 -12.51 17.23 24.60
C MET A 1 -11.42 17.03 23.55
N PRO A 2 -10.21 16.61 23.93
CA PRO A 2 -9.18 16.28 22.97
C PRO A 2 -9.68 15.14 22.08
N LYS A 3 -9.64 15.35 20.77
CA LYS A 3 -9.93 14.30 19.78
C LYS A 3 -8.83 13.26 19.93
N ASN A 4 -9.15 12.12 20.52
CA ASN A 4 -8.22 11.01 20.63
C ASN A 4 -8.11 10.33 19.26
N GLU A 5 -7.35 10.94 18.35
CA GLU A 5 -7.07 10.46 16.98
C GLU A 5 -6.57 9.01 16.97
N PHE A 6 -5.95 8.58 18.08
CA PHE A 6 -5.48 7.21 18.30
C PHE A 6 -6.61 6.16 18.36
N LYS A 7 -7.80 6.53 18.86
CA LYS A 7 -8.95 5.62 18.94
C LYS A 7 -9.56 5.42 17.55
N ASP A 8 -9.63 6.47 16.74
CA ASP A 8 -10.10 6.37 15.36
C ASP A 8 -9.08 5.65 14.45
N PHE A 9 -7.78 5.79 14.73
CA PHE A 9 -6.72 4.97 14.13
C PHE A 9 -6.86 3.49 14.49
N ALA A 10 -7.15 3.17 15.75
CA ALA A 10 -7.29 1.80 16.23
C ALA A 10 -8.63 1.13 15.86
N THR A 11 -9.67 1.90 15.57
CA THR A 11 -11.03 1.36 15.35
C THR A 11 -11.27 0.86 13.92
N PHE A 12 -10.30 0.97 12.98
CA PHE A 12 -10.42 0.42 11.61
C PHE A 12 -11.72 0.83 10.86
N SER A 13 -12.45 1.84 11.34
CA SER A 13 -13.74 2.25 10.77
C SER A 13 -13.57 3.10 9.52
N THR A 14 -12.41 3.77 9.42
CA THR A 14 -11.94 4.40 8.20
C THR A 14 -10.93 3.46 7.56
N LEU A 15 -11.11 3.11 6.28
CA LEU A 15 -10.12 2.40 5.47
C LEU A 15 -8.86 3.27 5.28
N ILE A 16 -8.08 3.49 6.34
CA ILE A 16 -6.77 4.18 6.28
C ILE A 16 -5.74 3.25 5.64
N THR A 17 -6.01 1.95 5.60
CA THR A 17 -5.15 0.89 5.03
C THR A 17 -4.57 1.24 3.65
N PRO A 18 -5.34 1.64 2.61
CA PRO A 18 -4.77 2.02 1.32
C PRO A 18 -3.84 3.25 1.37
N LYS A 19 -4.12 4.23 2.23
CA LYS A 19 -3.24 5.41 2.42
C LYS A 19 -1.92 5.01 3.08
N ILE A 20 -1.97 4.20 4.14
CA ILE A 20 -0.77 3.70 4.83
C ILE A 20 0.10 2.88 3.87
N ILE A 21 -0.51 2.01 3.06
CA ILE A 21 0.20 1.20 2.06
C ILE A 21 0.90 2.09 1.02
N THR A 22 0.28 3.20 0.63
CA THR A 22 0.89 4.18 -0.29
C THR A 22 2.13 4.85 0.33
N VAL A 23 2.07 5.21 1.62
CA VAL A 23 3.23 5.77 2.33
C VAL A 23 4.36 4.74 2.42
N VAL A 24 4.04 3.50 2.81
CA VAL A 24 5.02 2.40 2.88
C VAL A 24 5.64 2.13 1.52
N TYR A 25 4.84 2.14 0.45
CA TYR A 25 5.31 1.99 -0.93
C TYR A 25 6.38 3.04 -1.29
N TRP A 26 6.14 4.33 -0.99
CA TRP A 26 7.10 5.39 -1.27
C TRP A 26 8.38 5.26 -0.44
N VAL A 27 8.28 4.88 0.83
CA VAL A 27 9.44 4.64 1.70
C VAL A 27 10.29 3.50 1.16
N PHE A 28 9.68 2.35 0.84
CA PHE A 28 10.40 1.22 0.27
C PHE A 28 11.01 1.54 -1.10
N THR A 29 10.33 2.34 -1.93
CA THR A 29 10.89 2.83 -3.21
C THR A 29 12.13 3.67 -2.99
N ALA A 30 12.10 4.61 -2.05
CA ALA A 30 13.27 5.42 -1.71
C ALA A 30 14.44 4.56 -1.21
N LEU A 31 14.16 3.57 -0.35
CA LEU A 31 15.18 2.64 0.16
C LEU A 31 15.81 1.81 -0.96
N LEU A 32 15.03 1.28 -1.91
CA LEU A 32 15.57 0.54 -3.05
C LEU A 32 16.43 1.41 -3.96
N ILE A 33 16.03 2.67 -4.19
CA ILE A 33 16.82 3.62 -4.98
C ILE A 33 18.16 3.91 -4.28
N ILE A 34 18.15 4.16 -2.97
CA ILE A 34 19.36 4.38 -2.17
C ILE A 34 20.26 3.14 -2.22
N GLY A 35 19.70 1.95 -2.03
CA GLY A 35 20.43 0.68 -2.11
C GLY A 35 21.07 0.46 -3.49
N ALA A 36 20.36 0.81 -4.57
CA ALA A 36 20.89 0.73 -5.93
C ALA A 36 22.08 1.69 -6.14
N ILE A 37 22.01 2.92 -5.62
CA ILE A 37 23.11 3.90 -5.68
C ILE A 37 24.33 3.37 -4.90
N PHE A 38 24.13 2.85 -3.69
CA PHE A 38 25.22 2.27 -2.90
C PHE A 38 25.86 1.06 -3.58
N SER A 39 25.07 0.27 -4.31
CA SER A 39 25.57 -0.87 -5.06
C SER A 39 26.45 -0.47 -6.24
N TRP A 40 26.16 0.66 -6.90
CA TRP A 40 27.02 1.21 -7.95
C TRP A 40 28.35 1.73 -7.42
N LEU A 41 28.36 2.28 -6.19
CA LEU A 41 29.60 2.75 -5.56
C LEU A 41 30.56 1.63 -5.15
N HIS A 42 30.06 0.41 -4.94
CA HIS A 42 30.85 -0.75 -4.51
C HIS A 42 31.14 -1.76 -5.64
N ASP A 43 30.89 -1.38 -6.89
CA ASP A 43 31.21 -2.16 -8.10
C ASP A 43 30.73 -3.62 -8.08
N SER A 44 29.49 -3.82 -7.60
CA SER A 44 28.89 -5.15 -7.53
C SER A 44 28.19 -5.50 -8.85
N GLU A 45 28.88 -6.24 -9.73
CA GLU A 45 28.44 -6.54 -11.11
C GLU A 45 27.13 -7.36 -11.24
N GLY A 46 26.57 -7.89 -10.15
CA GLY A 46 25.28 -8.61 -10.16
C GLY A 46 24.12 -7.88 -9.48
N ALA A 47 24.42 -6.87 -8.65
CA ALA A 47 23.42 -6.27 -7.79
C ALA A 47 22.53 -5.26 -8.54
N SER A 48 23.05 -4.61 -9.58
CA SER A 48 22.29 -3.65 -10.41
C SER A 48 21.05 -4.27 -11.08
N LEU A 49 21.18 -5.49 -11.62
CA LEU A 49 20.06 -6.24 -12.21
C LEU A 49 19.04 -6.65 -11.14
N GLY A 50 19.52 -7.06 -9.96
CA GLY A 50 18.67 -7.42 -8.82
C GLY A 50 17.82 -6.25 -8.32
N PHE A 51 18.39 -5.04 -8.27
CA PHE A 51 17.65 -3.83 -7.91
C PHE A 51 16.60 -3.45 -8.96
N ALA A 52 16.92 -3.58 -10.25
CA ALA A 52 15.96 -3.30 -11.33
C ALA A 52 14.74 -4.23 -11.26
N VAL A 53 14.96 -5.54 -11.11
CA VAL A 53 13.88 -6.53 -10.96
C VAL A 53 13.09 -6.28 -9.68
N SER A 54 13.77 -5.94 -8.58
CA SER A 54 13.13 -5.66 -7.29
C SER A 54 12.24 -4.42 -7.34
N LEU A 55 12.63 -3.36 -8.06
CA LEU A 55 11.81 -2.16 -8.26
C LEU A 55 10.51 -2.47 -9.02
N VAL A 56 10.60 -3.27 -10.08
CA VAL A 56 9.42 -3.69 -10.86
C VAL A 56 8.54 -4.63 -10.03
N GLY A 57 9.13 -5.63 -9.38
CA GLY A 57 8.40 -6.57 -8.52
C GLY A 57 7.65 -5.85 -7.39
N MET A 58 8.30 -4.86 -6.77
CA MET A 58 7.68 -4.06 -5.73
C MET A 58 6.51 -3.23 -6.25
N ARG A 59 6.63 -2.58 -7.41
CA ARG A 59 5.51 -1.86 -8.06
C ARG A 59 4.29 -2.76 -8.21
N VAL A 60 4.48 -3.94 -8.80
CA VAL A 60 3.40 -4.90 -9.06
C VAL A 60 2.79 -5.39 -7.76
N MET A 61 3.60 -5.77 -6.77
CA MET A 61 3.10 -6.28 -5.49
C MET A 61 2.28 -5.23 -4.72
N PHE A 62 2.75 -3.98 -4.63
CA PHE A 62 2.02 -2.93 -3.93
C PHE A 62 0.73 -2.52 -4.67
N GLU A 63 0.72 -2.51 -6.01
CA GLU A 63 -0.48 -2.28 -6.80
C GLU A 63 -1.52 -3.39 -6.58
N LEU A 64 -1.10 -4.67 -6.59
CA LEU A 64 -2.00 -5.80 -6.33
C LEU A 64 -2.63 -5.71 -4.95
N ILE A 65 -1.82 -5.42 -3.92
CA ILE A 65 -2.32 -5.23 -2.55
C ILE A 65 -3.35 -4.09 -2.51
N MET A 66 -3.06 -2.95 -3.14
CA MET A 66 -3.97 -1.80 -3.17
C MET A 66 -5.29 -2.13 -3.90
N VAL A 67 -5.21 -2.86 -5.01
CA VAL A 67 -6.40 -3.33 -5.76
C VAL A 67 -7.24 -4.28 -4.91
N SER A 68 -6.64 -5.21 -4.18
CA SER A 68 -7.37 -6.11 -3.28
C SER A 68 -8.12 -5.34 -2.18
N PHE A 69 -7.52 -4.31 -1.59
CA PHE A 69 -8.20 -3.47 -0.61
C PHE A 69 -9.36 -2.69 -1.22
N LYS A 70 -9.19 -2.11 -2.42
CA LYS A 70 -10.27 -1.46 -3.16
C LYS A 70 -11.41 -2.44 -3.46
N ASN A 71 -11.11 -3.67 -3.87
CA ASN A 71 -12.12 -4.69 -4.15
C ASN A 71 -12.95 -5.02 -2.90
N ASN A 72 -12.31 -5.13 -1.73
CA ASN A 72 -13.01 -5.35 -0.47
C ASN A 72 -13.91 -4.18 -0.08
N GLU A 73 -13.49 -2.94 -0.36
CA GLU A 73 -14.31 -1.76 -0.16
C GLU A 73 -15.52 -1.73 -1.13
N TYR A 74 -15.33 -2.09 -2.40
CA TYR A 74 -16.42 -2.19 -3.36
C TYR A 74 -17.47 -3.23 -2.96
N LEU A 75 -17.04 -4.42 -2.50
CA LEU A 75 -17.95 -5.47 -2.02
C LEU A 75 -18.81 -4.96 -0.86
N ARG A 76 -18.20 -4.26 0.10
CA ARG A 76 -18.92 -3.66 1.22
C ARG A 76 -19.97 -2.64 0.77
N ARG A 77 -19.62 -1.75 -0.16
CA ARG A 77 -20.57 -0.76 -0.72
C ARG A 77 -21.73 -1.43 -1.47
N ILE A 78 -21.49 -2.55 -2.16
CA ILE A 78 -22.54 -3.33 -2.84
C ILE A 78 -23.49 -3.97 -1.81
N CYS A 79 -22.95 -4.55 -0.72
CA CYS A 79 -23.77 -5.07 0.37
C CYS A 79 -24.64 -3.97 0.98
N GLU A 80 -24.05 -2.82 1.35
CA GLU A 80 -24.78 -1.69 1.92
C GLU A 80 -25.90 -1.18 0.98
N ALA A 81 -25.63 -1.07 -0.33
CA ALA A 81 -26.63 -0.68 -1.32
C ALA A 81 -27.73 -1.73 -1.53
N THR A 82 -27.40 -3.01 -1.41
CA THR A 82 -28.37 -4.12 -1.54
C THR A 82 -29.28 -4.18 -0.31
N GLU A 83 -28.76 -3.95 0.89
CA GLU A 83 -29.55 -3.89 2.12
C GLU A 83 -30.49 -2.69 2.13
N ALA A 84 -30.03 -1.52 1.69
CA ALA A 84 -30.88 -0.33 1.57
C ALA A 84 -32.09 -0.56 0.65
N LYS A 85 -31.90 -1.22 -0.50
CA LYS A 85 -32.98 -1.56 -1.43
C LYS A 85 -33.96 -2.63 -0.93
N LYS A 86 -33.61 -3.37 0.12
CA LYS A 86 -34.46 -4.43 0.69
C LYS A 86 -35.35 -3.91 1.82
N GLY A 87 -35.08 -2.70 2.32
CA GLY A 87 -35.88 -2.00 3.33
C GLY A 87 -36.93 -1.03 2.76
N GLU A 88 -36.94 -0.83 1.44
CA GLU A 88 -38.01 -0.16 0.67
C GLU A 88 -39.01 -1.19 0.12
#